data_AF-A0A7X6D3H8-F1
#
_entry.id   AF-A0A7X6D3H8-F1
#
_cell.length_a   1.000
_cell.length_b   1.000
_cell.length_c   1.000
_cell.angle_alpha   90.00
_cell.angle_beta   90.00
_cell.angle_gamma   90.00
#
_symmetry.space_group_name_H-M   'P 1'
#
loop_
_entity.id
_entity.type
_entity.pdbx_description
1 polymer ?
#
loop_
_entity_poly.entity_id
_entity_poly.type
_entity_poly.pdbx_seq_one_letter_code
_entity_poly.pdbx_strand_id
1 'polypeptide(L)' 'MAADWLVCANCAGRVSEGRCATCRAQLARQRERGPWEALTGPAGLLALVLALAAIALVVARPA' A
#
# COMPACT_ATOMS: atom_id res chain seq x y z
N MET A 1 -16.15 35.10 -18.19
CA MET A 1 -15.05 34.13 -18.38
C MET A 1 -15.12 33.11 -17.25
N ALA A 2 -15.65 31.91 -17.52
CA ALA A 2 -15.63 30.82 -16.54
C ALA A 2 -14.21 30.23 -16.57
N ALA A 3 -13.52 30.22 -15.43
CA ALA A 3 -12.27 29.50 -15.32
C ALA A 3 -12.58 28.00 -15.41
N ASP A 4 -12.17 27.36 -16.51
CA ASP A 4 -12.27 25.92 -16.65
C ASP A 4 -11.29 25.28 -15.66
N TRP A 5 -11.85 24.64 -14.65
CA TRP A 5 -11.09 23.94 -13.63
C TRP A 5 -11.11 22.46 -13.93
N LEU A 6 -9.96 21.80 -13.80
CA LEU A 6 -9.86 20.37 -14.01
C LEU A 6 -10.59 19.62 -12.89
N VAL A 7 -11.45 18.67 -13.28
CA VAL A 7 -12.23 17.82 -12.38
C VAL A 7 -11.61 16.43 -12.33
N CYS A 8 -11.45 15.86 -11.14
CA CYS A 8 -11.03 14.47 -10.99
C CYS A 8 -12.15 13.52 -11.47
N ALA A 9 -11.85 12.65 -12.44
CA ALA A 9 -12.82 11.69 -12.96
C ALA A 9 -13.30 10.64 -11.93
N ASN A 10 -12.51 10.37 -10.89
CA ASN A 10 -12.85 9.37 -9.88
C ASN A 10 -13.72 9.93 -8.75
N CYS A 11 -13.45 11.16 -8.31
CA CYS A 11 -14.08 11.74 -7.11
C CYS A 11 -14.83 13.04 -7.36
N ALA A 12 -14.89 13.52 -8.60
CA ALA A 12 -15.44 14.82 -8.99
C ALA A 12 -14.86 16.05 -8.27
N GLY A 13 -13.76 15.90 -7.52
CA GLY A 13 -13.10 16.98 -6.79
C GLY A 13 -12.25 17.87 -7.70
N ARG A 14 -12.11 19.16 -7.33
CA ARG A 14 -11.23 20.11 -8.03
C ARG A 14 -9.76 19.67 -7.97
N VAL A 15 -9.05 19.83 -9.07
CA VAL A 15 -7.61 19.54 -9.19
C VAL A 15 -6.82 20.84 -9.24
N SER A 16 -5.83 21.00 -8.35
CA SER A 16 -4.93 22.16 -8.31
C SER A 16 -3.51 21.84 -8.81
N GLU A 17 -2.98 20.65 -8.49
CA GLU A 17 -1.58 20.25 -8.75
C GLU A 17 -1.49 18.76 -9.16
N GLY A 18 -2.35 18.31 -10.09
CA GLY A 18 -2.32 16.95 -10.63
C GLY A 18 -3.17 15.90 -9.88
N ARG A 19 -3.56 16.12 -8.61
CA ARG A 19 -4.57 15.30 -7.91
C ARG A 19 -5.49 16.12 -7.01
N CYS A 20 -6.75 15.69 -6.87
CA CYS A 20 -7.70 16.31 -5.93
C CYS A 20 -7.34 15.97 -4.46
N ALA A 21 -7.84 16.77 -3.52
CA ALA A 21 -7.58 16.61 -2.09
C ALA A 21 -7.93 15.21 -1.57
N THR A 22 -9.07 14.65 -1.99
CA THR A 22 -9.53 13.31 -1.58
C THR A 22 -8.56 12.21 -2.02
N CYS A 23 -8.16 12.21 -3.28
CA CYS A 23 -7.20 11.22 -3.79
C CYS A 23 -5.83 11.36 -3.14
N ARG A 24 -5.39 12.58 -2.79
CA ARG A 24 -4.15 12.81 -2.04
C ARG A 24 -4.26 12.24 -0.61
N ALA A 25 -5.36 12.52 0.08
CA ALA A 25 -5.60 12.01 1.43
C ALA A 25 -5.69 10.47 1.47
N GLN A 26 -6.34 9.84 0.48
CA GLN A 26 -6.37 8.38 0.35
C GLN A 26 -4.97 7.79 0.16
N LEU A 27 -4.14 8.43 -0.69
CA LEU A 27 -2.76 7.98 -0.89
C LEU A 27 -1.90 8.18 0.37
N ALA A 28 -2.10 9.28 1.10
CA ALA A 28 -1.41 9.51 2.38
C ALA A 28 -1.74 8.40 3.38
N ARG A 29 -3.02 8.07 3.57
CA ARG A 29 -3.45 6.95 4.43
C ARG A 29 -2.84 5.61 3.99
N GLN A 30 -2.82 5.33 2.69
CA GLN A 30 -2.18 4.13 2.16
C GLN A 30 -0.68 4.07 2.46
N ARG A 31 0.03 5.22 2.49
CA ARG A 31 1.44 5.29 2.85
C ARG A 31 1.69 5.22 4.36
N GLU A 32 0.74 5.69 5.15
CA GLU A 32 0.77 5.56 6.61
C GLU A 32 0.58 4.12 7.09
N ARG A 33 0.05 3.24 6.22
CA ARG A 33 0.03 1.81 6.49
C ARG A 33 1.44 1.30 6.67
N GLY A 34 1.80 0.99 7.90
CA GLY A 34 3.13 0.53 8.27
C GLY A 34 3.42 -0.88 7.75
N PRO A 35 4.70 -1.26 7.66
CA PRO A 35 5.11 -2.61 7.23
C PRO A 35 4.49 -3.73 8.10
N TRP A 36 4.13 -3.42 9.34
CA TRP A 36 3.42 -4.35 10.23
C TRP A 36 2.00 -4.68 9.76
N GLU A 37 1.29 -3.76 9.13
CA GLU A 37 -0.06 -3.99 8.61
C GLU A 37 -0.04 -4.98 7.43
N ALA A 38 1.07 -5.04 6.69
CA ALA A 38 1.28 -6.06 5.66
C ALA A 38 1.53 -7.45 6.25
N LEU A 39 2.10 -7.53 7.46
CA LEU A 39 2.44 -8.79 8.13
C LEU A 39 1.24 -9.46 8.81
N THR A 40 0.24 -8.68 9.22
CA THR A 40 -0.97 -9.19 9.91
C THR A 40 -2.04 -9.75 8.97
N GLY A 41 -1.88 -9.59 7.64
CA GLY A 41 -2.79 -10.15 6.64
C GLY A 41 -2.49 -11.61 6.27
N PRO A 42 -3.38 -12.29 5.52
CA PRO A 42 -3.21 -13.69 5.11
C PRO A 42 -1.91 -13.92 4.32
N ALA A 43 -1.58 -12.98 3.42
CA ALA A 43 -0.36 -13.03 2.64
C ALA A 43 0.90 -12.84 3.51
N GLY A 44 0.84 -11.97 4.52
CA GLY A 44 1.92 -11.75 5.48
C GLY A 44 2.21 -12.99 6.33
N LEU A 45 1.16 -13.64 6.82
CA LEU A 45 1.28 -14.91 7.57
C LEU A 45 1.87 -16.02 6.70
N LEU A 46 1.41 -16.17 5.45
CA LEU A 46 1.97 -17.16 4.53
C LEU A 46 3.46 -16.90 4.26
N ALA A 47 3.84 -15.65 4.01
CA ALA A 47 5.24 -15.27 3.81
C ALA A 47 6.10 -15.60 5.05
N LEU A 48 5.59 -15.36 6.26
CA LEU A 48 6.28 -15.68 7.50
C LEU A 48 6.51 -17.19 7.66
N VAL A 49 5.47 -18.00 7.39
CA VAL A 49 5.57 -19.47 7.46
C VAL A 49 6.61 -19.99 6.46
N LEU A 50 6.61 -19.47 5.22
CA LEU A 50 7.60 -19.86 4.20
C LEU A 50 9.02 -19.46 4.61
N ALA A 51 9.20 -18.27 5.19
CA ALA A 51 10.50 -17.83 5.68
C ALA A 51 11.03 -18.74 6.80
N LEU A 52 10.18 -19.08 7.77
CA LEU A 52 10.55 -20.00 8.85
C LEU A 52 10.87 -21.41 8.34
N ALA A 53 10.08 -21.91 7.37
CA ALA A 53 10.34 -23.21 6.75
C ALA A 53 11.68 -23.22 6.00
N ALA A 54 12.01 -22.16 5.27
CA ALA A 54 13.30 -22.02 4.60
C ALA A 54 14.47 -22.02 5.60
N ILE A 55 14.35 -21.27 6.70
CA ILE A 55 15.36 -21.25 7.77
C ILE A 55 15.52 -22.65 8.37
N ALA A 56 14.41 -23.32 8.69
CA ALA A 56 14.43 -24.66 9.25
C ALA A 56 15.10 -25.68 8.32
N LEU A 57 14.84 -25.59 7.01
CA LEU A 57 15.50 -26.45 6.01
C LEU A 57 17.01 -26.22 5.95
N VAL A 58 17.46 -24.96 5.99
CA VAL A 58 18.89 -24.63 6.01
C VAL A 58 19.56 -25.16 7.28
N VAL A 59 18.93 -24.98 8.43
CA VAL A 59 19.46 -25.44 9.72
C VAL A 59 19.45 -26.98 9.82
N ALA A 60 18.41 -27.64 9.32
CA ALA A 60 18.27 -29.09 9.36
C ALA A 60 19.12 -29.83 8.32
N ARG A 61 19.70 -29.11 7.35
CA ARG A 61 20.66 -29.63 6.37
C ARG A 61 22.02 -28.95 6.55
N PRO A 62 22.69 -29.12 7.70
CA PRO A 62 24.08 -28.71 7.81
C PRO A 62 24.86 -29.53 6.79
N ALA A 63 25.63 -28.83 5.94
CA ALA A 63 26.46 -29.44 4.90
C ALA A 63 27.46 -30.45 5.48
#